data_AF-K2GPE5-F1
#
_entry.id   AF-K2GPE5-F1
#
_cell.length_a   1.000
_cell.length_b   1.000
_cell.length_c   1.000
_cell.angle_alpha   90.00
_cell.angle_beta   90.00
_cell.angle_gamma   90.00
#
_symmetry.space_group_name_H-M   'P 1'
#
loop_
_entity.id
_entity.type
_entity.pdbx_description
1 polymer ?
#
loop_
_entity_poly.entity_id
_entity_poly.type
_entity_poly.pdbx_seq_one_letter_code
_entity_poly.pdbx_strand_id
1 'polypeptide(L)'
;MNSDLKGSKRNKRIGFRFALSGILAVVKTERNLKIHCFASVAVLLTGIFLSISPIEWAVLFLTMGLVLSLEVVNSVIERVMDFIHPSYHQEVKVIKDASAGAVLIAACFAVMIALVIFVPNL
;
A
#
# COMPACT_ATOMS: atom_id res chain seq x y z
N MET A 1 35.46 4.58 -28.76
CA MET A 1 34.16 5.02 -29.34
C MET A 1 33.74 3.96 -30.33
N ASN A 2 32.49 3.46 -30.23
CA ASN A 2 31.99 2.13 -30.64
C ASN A 2 32.19 1.07 -29.53
N SER A 3 31.22 0.25 -29.12
CA SER A 3 29.90 -0.03 -29.69
C SER A 3 29.10 -0.95 -28.75
N ASP A 4 28.40 -0.41 -27.74
CA ASP A 4 27.54 -1.24 -26.86
C ASP A 4 26.16 -0.64 -26.56
N LEU A 5 25.69 0.31 -27.38
CA LEU A 5 24.29 0.71 -27.38
C LEU A 5 23.49 -0.16 -28.37
N LYS A 6 23.51 -1.48 -28.19
CA LYS A 6 22.41 -2.32 -28.69
C LYS A 6 21.22 -2.08 -27.78
N GLY A 7 20.51 -1.00 -28.09
CA GLY A 7 19.19 -0.70 -27.57
C GLY A 7 18.26 -1.87 -27.83
N SER A 8 18.18 -2.77 -26.86
CA SER A 8 17.10 -3.73 -26.77
C SER A 8 15.83 -2.92 -26.51
N LYS A 9 15.16 -2.50 -27.58
CA LYS A 9 13.75 -2.10 -27.57
C LYS A 9 12.91 -3.33 -27.21
N ARG A 10 13.10 -3.87 -26.02
CA ARG A 10 12.24 -4.90 -25.47
C ARG A 10 10.99 -4.15 -25.06
N ASN A 11 9.96 -4.31 -25.87
CA ASN A 11 8.60 -3.86 -25.59
C ASN A 11 8.12 -4.63 -24.34
N LYS A 12 8.64 -4.28 -23.16
CA LYS A 12 8.29 -4.86 -21.87
C LYS A 12 6.93 -4.30 -21.55
N ARG A 13 5.88 -4.94 -22.05
CA ARG A 13 4.61 -4.92 -21.33
C ARG A 13 4.97 -5.24 -19.89
N ILE A 14 4.74 -4.31 -18.98
CA ILE A 14 4.90 -4.54 -17.54
C ILE A 14 3.85 -5.61 -17.23
N GLY A 15 4.25 -6.88 -17.34
CA GLY A 15 3.34 -7.99 -17.17
C GLY A 15 2.84 -8.03 -15.74
N PHE A 16 1.66 -8.61 -15.54
CA PHE A 16 1.05 -8.84 -14.22
C PHE A 16 2.05 -9.45 -13.22
N ARG A 17 2.96 -10.30 -13.71
CA ARG A 17 4.06 -10.91 -12.93
C ARG A 17 5.06 -9.89 -12.40
N PHE A 18 5.39 -8.84 -13.15
CA PHE A 18 6.29 -7.77 -12.69
C PHE A 18 5.62 -6.90 -11.62
N ALA A 19 4.34 -6.58 -11.79
CA ALA A 19 3.56 -5.86 -10.79
C ALA A 19 3.43 -6.66 -9.48
N LEU A 20 3.10 -7.95 -9.58
CA LEU A 20 3.02 -8.84 -8.41
C LEU A 20 4.37 -8.98 -7.69
N SER A 21 5.46 -9.16 -8.43
CA SER A 21 6.79 -9.23 -7.82
C SER A 21 7.17 -7.92 -7.13
N GLY A 22 6.78 -6.77 -7.69
CA GLY A 22 6.99 -5.46 -7.07
C GLY A 22 6.22 -5.32 -5.75
N ILE A 23 4.93 -5.69 -5.74
CA ILE A 23 4.10 -5.68 -4.53
C ILE A 23 4.68 -6.63 -3.48
N LEU A 24 5.00 -7.88 -3.85
CA LEU A 24 5.57 -8.87 -2.92
C LEU A 24 6.90 -8.43 -2.31
N ALA A 25 7.73 -7.73 -3.08
CA ALA A 25 8.99 -7.19 -2.58
C ALA A 25 8.76 -6.14 -1.48
N VAL A 26 7.85 -5.19 -1.72
CA VAL A 26 7.44 -4.16 -0.76
C VAL A 26 6.80 -4.78 0.48
N VAL A 27 5.90 -5.76 0.30
CA VAL A 27 5.22 -6.46 1.41
C VAL A 27 6.16 -7.14 2.40
N LYS A 28 7.26 -7.70 1.90
CA LYS A 28 8.21 -8.39 2.78
C LYS A 28 9.11 -7.45 3.56
N THR A 29 9.40 -6.28 3.00
CA THR A 29 10.36 -5.31 3.57
C THR A 29 9.69 -4.39 4.59
N GLU A 30 8.48 -3.90 4.32
CA GLU A 30 7.88 -2.84 5.14
C GLU A 30 7.13 -3.38 6.36
N ARG A 31 7.44 -2.83 7.53
CA ARG A 31 6.77 -3.19 8.79
C ARG A 31 5.32 -2.71 8.82
N ASN A 32 5.05 -1.50 8.33
CA ASN A 32 3.70 -0.93 8.30
C ASN A 32 2.75 -1.76 7.43
N LEU A 33 3.21 -2.21 6.25
CA LEU A 33 2.39 -3.06 5.40
C LEU A 33 2.05 -4.42 6.06
N LYS A 34 2.94 -4.99 6.89
CA LYS A 34 2.63 -6.20 7.67
C LYS A 34 1.52 -5.93 8.69
N ILE A 35 1.55 -4.78 9.36
CA ILE A 35 0.51 -4.37 10.31
C ILE A 35 -0.82 -4.20 9.59
N HIS A 36 -0.85 -3.49 8.45
CA HIS A 36 -2.07 -3.31 7.66
C HIS A 36 -2.61 -4.62 7.08
N CYS A 37 -1.74 -5.55 6.68
CA CYS A 37 -2.13 -6.87 6.22
C CYS A 37 -2.75 -7.70 7.37
N PHE A 38 -2.13 -7.70 8.54
CA PHE A 38 -2.66 -8.37 9.73
C PHE A 38 -4.01 -7.78 10.16
N ALA A 39 -4.13 -6.45 10.18
CA ALA A 39 -5.37 -5.75 10.48
C ALA A 39 -6.47 -6.09 9.45
N SER A 40 -6.12 -6.15 8.15
CA SER A 40 -7.03 -6.58 7.10
C SER A 40 -7.55 -8.00 7.36
N VAL A 41 -6.67 -8.95 7.72
CA VAL A 41 -7.09 -10.31 8.06
C VAL A 41 -8.05 -10.34 9.25
N ALA A 42 -7.80 -9.55 10.29
CA ALA A 42 -8.72 -9.44 11.42
C ALA A 42 -10.10 -8.91 10.99
N VAL A 43 -10.13 -7.86 10.17
CA VAL A 43 -11.37 -7.30 9.60
C VAL A 43 -12.13 -8.33 8.76
N LEU A 44 -11.43 -9.12 7.94
CA LEU A 44 -12.04 -10.20 7.15
C LEU A 44 -12.70 -11.24 8.06
N LEU A 45 -12.00 -11.69 9.11
CA LEU A 45 -12.54 -12.67 10.04
C LEU A 45 -13.79 -12.13 10.73
N THR A 46 -13.73 -10.91 11.28
CA THR A 46 -14.88 -10.25 11.92
C THR A 46 -16.06 -10.10 10.96
N GLY A 47 -15.83 -9.70 9.71
CA GLY A 47 -16.89 -9.60 8.69
C GLY A 47 -17.57 -10.93 8.37
N ILE A 48 -16.83 -12.04 8.37
CA ILE A 48 -17.38 -13.39 8.21
C ILE A 48 -18.23 -13.76 9.44
N PHE A 49 -17.73 -13.51 10.66
CA PHE A 49 -18.47 -13.80 11.89
C PHE A 49 -19.79 -13.04 11.99
N LEU A 50 -19.81 -11.77 11.57
CA LEU A 50 -20.98 -10.90 11.65
C LEU A 50 -21.94 -11.03 10.45
N SER A 51 -21.63 -11.91 9.48
CA SER A 51 -22.49 -12.15 8.30
C SER A 51 -22.93 -10.88 7.56
N ILE A 52 -21.99 -9.95 7.36
CA ILE A 52 -22.26 -8.65 6.72
C ILE A 52 -22.72 -8.80 5.27
N SER A 53 -23.45 -7.80 4.78
CA SER A 53 -24.01 -7.75 3.43
C SER A 53 -22.93 -7.65 2.33
N PRO A 54 -23.25 -8.02 1.08
CA PRO A 54 -22.33 -7.88 -0.05
C PRO A 54 -21.85 -6.45 -0.30
N ILE A 55 -22.66 -5.44 0.03
CA ILE A 55 -22.30 -4.03 -0.13
C ILE A 55 -21.25 -3.62 0.90
N GLU A 56 -21.42 -4.05 2.16
CA GLU A 56 -20.45 -3.82 3.22
C GLU A 56 -19.11 -4.48 2.90
N TRP A 57 -19.14 -5.70 2.35
CA TRP A 57 -17.95 -6.36 1.82
C TRP A 57 -17.24 -5.55 0.72
N ALA A 58 -17.98 -5.03 -0.25
CA ALA A 58 -17.42 -4.22 -1.32
C ALA A 58 -16.72 -2.96 -0.77
N VAL A 59 -17.32 -2.31 0.21
CA VAL A 59 -16.75 -1.14 0.90
C VAL A 59 -15.47 -1.52 1.66
N LEU A 60 -15.47 -2.64 2.40
CA LEU A 60 -14.28 -3.12 3.10
C LEU A 60 -13.14 -3.46 2.14
N PHE A 61 -13.42 -4.17 1.03
CA PHE A 61 -12.39 -4.50 0.03
C PHE A 61 -11.80 -3.25 -0.62
N LEU A 62 -12.62 -2.28 -0.98
CA LEU A 62 -12.16 -1.01 -1.55
C LEU A 62 -11.29 -0.25 -0.56
N THR A 63 -11.71 -0.21 0.71
CA THR A 63 -11.02 0.50 1.78
C THR A 63 -9.67 -0.14 2.10
N MET A 64 -9.61 -1.46 2.27
CA MET A 64 -8.36 -2.20 2.47
C MET A 64 -7.43 -2.06 1.26
N GLY A 65 -7.99 -2.15 0.04
CA GLY A 65 -7.25 -1.96 -1.20
C GLY A 65 -6.62 -0.57 -1.32
N LEU A 66 -7.35 0.47 -0.90
CA LEU A 66 -6.85 1.85 -0.87
C LEU A 66 -5.67 2.01 0.10
N VAL A 67 -5.81 1.53 1.34
CA VAL A 67 -4.75 1.61 2.36
C VAL A 67 -3.48 0.89 1.90
N LEU A 68 -3.62 -0.34 1.40
CA LEU A 68 -2.48 -1.12 0.88
C LEU A 68 -1.82 -0.44 -0.32
N SER A 69 -2.62 0.15 -1.22
CA SER A 69 -2.10 0.89 -2.37
C SER A 69 -1.31 2.12 -1.94
N LEU A 70 -1.80 2.88 -0.97
CA LEU A 70 -1.11 4.05 -0.43
C LEU A 70 0.18 3.68 0.29
N GLU A 71 0.21 2.59 1.04
CA GLU A 71 1.44 2.11 1.68
C GLU A 71 2.50 1.70 0.64
N VAL A 72 2.10 1.08 -0.48
CA VAL A 72 3.02 0.79 -1.59
C VAL A 72 3.55 2.08 -2.20
N VAL A 73 2.70 3.09 -2.42
CA VAL A 73 3.13 4.41 -2.91
C VAL A 73 4.08 5.07 -1.91
N ASN A 74 3.80 5.00 -0.61
CA ASN A 74 4.69 5.54 0.42
C ASN A 74 6.08 4.89 0.36
N SER A 75 6.13 3.58 0.23
CA SER A 75 7.38 2.82 0.09
C SER A 75 8.16 3.21 -1.16
N VAL A 76 7.47 3.49 -2.27
CA VAL A 76 8.09 3.97 -3.51
C VAL A 76 8.68 5.36 -3.29
N ILE A 77 7.93 6.28 -2.67
CA ILE A 77 8.40 7.62 -2.38
C ILE A 77 9.64 7.57 -1.48
N GLU A 78 9.61 6.80 -0.39
CA GLU A 78 10.75 6.63 0.50
C GLU A 78 12.00 6.17 -0.26
N ARG A 79 11.89 5.11 -1.08
CA ARG A 79 13.00 4.55 -1.87
C ARG A 79 13.52 5.50 -2.93
N VAL A 80 12.64 6.24 -3.60
CA VAL A 80 13.03 7.26 -4.58
C VAL A 80 13.78 8.39 -3.89
N MET A 81 13.29 8.85 -2.74
CA MET A 81 13.95 9.92 -1.99
C MET A 81 15.30 9.48 -1.42
N ASP A 82 15.42 8.25 -0.92
CA ASP A 82 16.69 7.67 -0.46
C ASP A 82 17.70 7.48 -1.58
N PHE A 83 17.22 7.18 -2.79
CA PHE A 83 18.06 7.07 -3.97
C PHE A 83 18.59 8.44 -4.42
N ILE A 84 17.75 9.49 -4.42
CA ILE A 84 18.14 10.84 -4.86
C ILE A 84 18.98 11.56 -3.79
N HIS A 85 18.62 11.41 -2.52
CA HIS A 85 19.24 12.09 -1.37
C HIS A 85 19.64 11.06 -0.30
N PRO A 86 20.78 10.37 -0.47
CA PRO A 86 21.23 9.34 0.47
C PRO A 86 21.70 9.89 1.82
N SER A 87 21.92 11.20 1.92
CA SER A 87 22.21 11.91 3.18
C SER A 87 20.97 12.62 3.69
N TYR A 88 20.90 12.87 5.00
CA TYR A 88 19.76 13.56 5.60
C TYR A 88 19.56 14.96 4.99
N HIS A 89 18.33 15.22 4.54
CA HIS A 89 17.88 16.50 4.04
C HIS A 89 16.51 16.85 4.63
N GLN A 90 16.35 18.10 5.07
CA GLN A 90 15.12 18.55 5.71
C GLN A 90 13.90 18.47 4.78
N GLU A 91 14.04 18.83 3.51
CA GLU A 91 12.97 18.71 2.51
C GLU A 91 12.56 17.25 2.27
N VAL A 92 13.53 16.33 2.26
CA VAL A 92 13.27 14.89 2.11
C VAL A 92 12.44 14.37 3.28
N LYS A 93 12.76 14.83 4.50
CA LYS A 93 11.98 14.50 5.69
C LYS A 93 10.52 14.95 5.53
N VAL A 94 10.27 16.19 5.10
CA VAL A 94 8.90 16.70 4.89
C VAL A 94 8.14 15.86 3.87
N ILE A 95 8.78 15.47 2.77
CA ILE A 95 8.16 14.62 1.73
C ILE A 95 7.78 13.24 2.29
N LYS A 96 8.70 12.60 3.03
CA LYS A 96 8.46 11.29 3.64
C LYS A 96 7.38 11.36 4.72
N ASP A 97 7.42 12.37 5.58
CA ASP A 97 6.44 12.58 6.64
C ASP A 97 5.04 12.83 6.06
N ALA A 98 4.92 13.62 4.99
CA ALA A 98 3.66 13.86 4.30
C ALA A 98 3.11 12.59 3.63
N SER A 99 3.98 11.80 3.01
CA SER A 99 3.63 10.52 2.40
C SER A 99 3.11 9.51 3.43
N ALA A 100 3.80 9.37 4.56
CA ALA A 100 3.35 8.55 5.68
C ALA A 100 2.03 9.08 6.28
N GLY A 101 1.86 10.40 6.33
CA GLY A 101 0.62 11.05 6.75
C GLY A 101 -0.59 10.68 5.89
N ALA A 102 -0.41 10.55 4.57
CA ALA A 102 -1.50 10.12 3.67
C ALA A 102 -1.96 8.69 3.97
N VAL A 103 -1.04 7.77 4.27
CA VAL A 103 -1.36 6.41 4.68
C VAL A 103 -2.11 6.41 6.02
N LEU A 104 -1.65 7.21 6.98
CA LEU A 104 -2.29 7.33 8.29
C LEU A 104 -3.74 7.81 8.18
N ILE A 105 -4.00 8.83 7.36
CA ILE A 105 -5.36 9.33 7.11
C ILE A 105 -6.23 8.21 6.55
N ALA A 106 -5.77 7.50 5.52
CA ALA A 106 -6.52 6.40 4.93
C ALA A 106 -6.79 5.27 5.94
N ALA A 107 -5.81 4.94 6.78
CA ALA A 107 -5.96 3.95 7.84
C ALA A 107 -7.00 4.37 8.90
N CYS A 108 -7.03 5.64 9.30
CA CYS A 108 -8.04 6.16 10.22
C CYS A 108 -9.46 6.04 9.63
N PHE A 109 -9.64 6.43 8.38
CA PHE A 109 -10.93 6.25 7.70
C PHE A 109 -11.30 4.77 7.56
N ALA A 110 -10.32 3.90 7.33
CA ALA A 110 -10.57 2.46 7.27
C ALA A 110 -11.11 1.91 8.58
N VAL A 111 -10.56 2.34 9.72
CA VAL A 111 -11.06 1.98 11.04
C VAL A 111 -12.48 2.53 11.25
N MET A 112 -12.74 3.80 10.89
CA MET A 112 -14.08 4.38 11.01
C MET A 112 -15.12 3.61 10.19
N ILE A 113 -14.81 3.25 8.95
CA ILE A 113 -15.67 2.45 8.08
C ILE A 113 -15.93 1.07 8.70
N ALA A 114 -14.89 0.40 9.20
CA ALA A 114 -15.04 -0.89 9.88
C ALA A 114 -15.94 -0.80 11.11
N LEU A 115 -15.82 0.27 11.92
CA LEU A 115 -16.70 0.51 13.06
C LEU A 115 -18.14 0.74 12.64
N VAL A 116 -18.40 1.56 11.61
CA VAL A 116 -19.76 1.81 11.10
C VAL A 116 -20.42 0.53 10.62
N ILE A 117 -19.67 -0.39 10.03
CA ILE A 117 -20.18 -1.68 9.54
C ILE A 117 -20.34 -2.68 10.70
N PHE A 118 -19.39 -2.79 11.61
CA PHE A 118 -19.39 -3.86 12.61
C PHE A 118 -20.17 -3.52 13.88
N VAL A 119 -20.19 -2.26 14.35
CA VAL A 119 -20.86 -1.87 15.59
C VAL A 119 -22.37 -2.17 15.59
N PRO A 120 -23.14 -1.95 14.50
CA PRO A 120 -24.55 -2.30 14.47
C PRO A 120 -24.84 -3.80 14.45
N ASN A 121 -23.84 -4.61 14.06
CA ASN A 121 -23.97 -6.06 13.90
C ASN A 121 -23.44 -6.85 15.12
N LEU A 122 -22.80 -6.15 16.08
CA LEU A 122 -22.33 -6.68 17.37
C LEU A 122 -23.46 -6.73 18.40
#